data_AF-A0A1I1Y8I7-F1
#
_entry.id   AF-A0A1I1Y8I7-F1
#
_cell.length_a   1.000
_cell.length_b   1.000
_cell.length_c   1.000
_cell.angle_alpha   90.00
_cell.angle_beta   90.00
_cell.angle_gamma   90.00
#
_symmetry.space_group_name_H-M   'P 1'
#
loop_
_entity.id
_entity.type
_entity.pdbx_description
1 polymer ?
#
loop_
_entity_poly.entity_id
_entity_poly.type
_entity_poly.pdbx_seq_one_letter_code
_entity_poly.pdbx_strand_id
1 'polypeptide(L)' 'MADKKTFVVRIDAQTYDAIEKWAEDEFRSVNGQMEWLINRALKEAGRMGKKEKPDKPEKK' A
#
# COMPACT_ATOMS: atom_id res chain seq x y z
N MET A 1 -3.30 -16.33 0.11
CA MET A 1 -2.90 -14.99 0.56
C MET A 1 -2.16 -14.36 -0.61
N ALA A 2 -2.58 -13.20 -1.11
CA ALA A 2 -1.88 -12.58 -2.24
C ALA A 2 -0.42 -12.32 -1.85
N ASP A 3 0.52 -12.70 -2.71
CA ASP A 3 1.94 -12.52 -2.46
C ASP A 3 2.26 -11.05 -2.22
N LYS A 4 2.63 -10.71 -0.97
CA LYS A 4 3.10 -9.37 -0.62
C LYS A 4 4.56 -9.26 -1.02
N LYS A 5 4.87 -8.31 -1.91
CA LYS A 5 6.26 -8.02 -2.30
C LYS A 5 6.91 -7.10 -1.26
N THR A 6 7.92 -7.59 -0.57
CA THR A 6 8.74 -6.79 0.34
C THR A 6 9.82 -6.05 -0.45
N PHE A 7 9.94 -4.74 -0.25
CA PHE A 7 11.00 -3.93 -0.82
C PHE A 7 11.36 -2.78 0.13
N VAL A 8 12.59 -2.28 0.03
CA VAL A 8 13.07 -1.16 0.85
C VAL A 8 12.67 0.14 0.17
N VAL A 9 11.96 1.01 0.89
CA VAL A 9 11.59 2.35 0.45
C VAL A 9 12.59 3.35 1.03
N ARG A 10 13.10 4.26 0.19
CA ARG A 10 13.84 5.44 0.67
C ARG A 10 12.86 6.60 0.77
N ILE A 11 12.78 7.19 1.95
CA ILE A 11 11.94 8.34 2.28
C ILE A 11 12.77 9.32 3.10
N ASP A 12 12.45 10.60 3.05
CA ASP A 12 13.06 11.57 3.94
C ASP A 12 12.53 11.41 5.38
N ALA A 13 13.34 11.81 6.36
CA ALA A 13 13.01 11.63 7.77
C ALA A 13 11.76 12.42 8.18
N GLN A 14 11.58 13.64 7.66
CA GLN A 14 10.45 14.49 8.06
C GLN A 14 9.12 13.89 7.59
N THR A 15 9.10 13.30 6.40
CA THR A 15 7.94 12.57 5.86
C THR A 15 7.67 11.31 6.69
N TYR A 16 8.70 10.57 7.10
CA TYR A 16 8.52 9.41 7.96
C TYR A 16 7.87 9.80 9.30
N ASP A 17 8.41 10.82 9.98
CA ASP A 17 7.90 11.29 11.27
C ASP A 17 6.43 11.74 11.16
N ALA A 18 6.07 12.40 10.07
CA ALA A 18 4.70 12.81 9.80
C ALA A 18 3.75 11.61 9.59
N ILE A 19 4.20 10.57 8.89
CA ILE A 19 3.44 9.33 8.70
C ILE A 19 3.31 8.57 10.02
N GLU A 20 4.36 8.50 10.82
CA GLU A 20 4.37 7.83 12.11
C GLU A 20 3.36 8.46 13.06
N LYS A 21 3.40 9.79 13.22
CA LYS A 21 2.42 10.52 14.03
C LYS A 21 0.98 10.29 13.56
N TRP A 22 0.73 10.32 12.25
CA TRP A 22 -0.61 10.05 11.73
C TRP A 22 -1.05 8.60 11.97
N ALA A 23 -0.13 7.64 11.87
CA ALA A 23 -0.43 6.25 12.19
C ALA A 23 -0.80 6.09 13.67
N GLU A 24 -0.09 6.77 14.58
CA GLU A 24 -0.42 6.82 16.01
C GLU A 24 -1.80 7.41 16.28
N ASP A 25 -2.12 8.55 15.65
CA ASP A 25 -3.41 9.23 15.78
C ASP A 25 -4.59 8.33 15.36
N GLU A 26 -4.39 7.43 14.38
CA GLU A 26 -5.38 6.47 13.88
C GLU A 26 -5.27 5.06 14.51
N PHE A 27 -4.43 4.87 15.55
CA PHE A 27 -4.15 3.57 16.16
C PHE A 27 -3.77 2.48 15.13
N ARG A 28 -2.95 2.84 14.14
CA ARG A 28 -2.48 1.97 13.06
C ARG A 28 -0.96 1.80 13.13
N SER A 29 -0.44 0.71 12.56
CA SER A 29 0.99 0.60 12.31
C SER A 29 1.42 1.51 11.16
N VAL A 30 2.66 1.98 11.19
CA VAL A 30 3.27 2.78 10.10
C VAL A 30 3.15 2.07 8.75
N ASN A 31 3.40 0.76 8.70
CA ASN A 31 3.24 -0.04 7.49
C ASN A 31 1.79 -0.07 6.99
N GLY A 32 0.82 -0.21 7.90
CA GLY A 32 -0.60 -0.15 7.54
C GLY A 32 -1.00 1.23 7.02
N GLN A 33 -0.45 2.30 7.60
CA GLN A 33 -0.69 3.67 7.16
C GLN A 33 -0.12 3.90 5.76
N MET A 34 1.12 3.47 5.51
CA MET A 34 1.72 3.52 4.17
C MET A 34 0.91 2.72 3.14
N GLU A 35 0.45 1.51 3.48
CA GLU A 35 -0.38 0.69 2.58
C GLU A 35 -1.69 1.43 2.21
N TRP A 36 -2.34 2.04 3.19
CA TRP A 36 -3.56 2.81 2.99
C TRP A 36 -3.32 4.05 2.11
N LEU A 37 -2.28 4.84 2.40
CA LEU A 37 -1.93 6.05 1.65
C LEU A 37 -1.65 5.74 0.19
N ILE A 38 -0.84 4.71 -0.07
CA ILE A 38 -0.50 4.29 -1.44
C ILE A 38 -1.76 3.82 -2.17
N ASN A 39 -2.59 3.00 -1.54
CA ASN A 39 -3.83 2.52 -2.15
C ASN A 39 -4.79 3.67 -2.49
N ARG A 40 -4.95 4.62 -1.56
CA ARG A 40 -5.77 5.81 -1.75
C ARG A 40 -5.23 6.67 -2.90
N ALA A 41 -3.94 7.00 -2.89
CA ALA A 41 -3.30 7.79 -3.93
C ALA A 41 -3.41 7.14 -5.32
N LEU A 42 -3.23 5.82 -5.41
CA LEU A 42 -3.40 5.07 -6.66
C LEU A 42 -4.84 5.12 -7.17
N LYS A 43 -5.84 5.03 -6.29
CA LYS A 43 -7.25 5.16 -6.67
C LYS A 43 -7.59 6.57 -7.14
N GLU A 44 -7.17 7.59 -6.39
CA GLU A 44 -7.39 9.01 -6.71
C GLU A 44 -6.71 9.37 -8.05
N ALA A 45 -5.52 8.84 -8.31
CA ALA A 45 -4.82 9.02 -9.58
C ALA A 45 -5.36 8.15 -10.74
N GLY A 46 -6.37 7.29 -10.50
CA GLY A 46 -6.87 6.33 -11.49
C GLY A 46 -5.83 5.29 -11.94
N ARG A 47 -4.77 5.10 -11.15
CA ARG A 47 -3.65 4.18 -11.41
C ARG A 47 -3.79 2.84 -10.69
N MET A 48 -4.81 2.70 -9.86
CA MET A 48 -5.22 1.40 -9.34
C MET A 48 -5.69 0.58 -10.53
N GLY A 49 -4.79 -0.23 -11.11
CA GLY A 49 -5.07 -1.02 -12.31
C GLY A 49 -6.40 -1.74 -12.16
N LYS A 50 -7.22 -1.78 -13.23
CA LYS A 50 -8.35 -2.70 -13.28
C LYS A 50 -7.77 -4.06 -12.94
N LYS A 51 -8.28 -4.72 -11.89
CA LYS A 51 -7.92 -6.10 -11.60
C LYS A 51 -8.19 -6.89 -12.87
N GLU A 52 -7.18 -7.15 -13.68
CA GLU A 52 -7.22 -8.30 -14.57
C GLU A 52 -7.47 -9.46 -13.61
N LYS A 53 -8.66 -10.04 -13.75
CA LYS A 53 -9.05 -11.22 -12.98
C LYS A 53 -7.88 -12.19 -13.14
N PRO A 54 -7.36 -12.79 -12.06
CA PRO A 54 -6.36 -13.82 -12.24
C PRO A 54 -6.98 -14.87 -13.15
N ASP A 55 -6.41 -15.05 -14.34
CA ASP A 55 -6.68 -16.20 -15.19
C ASP A 55 -6.50 -17.43 -14.30
N LYS A 56 -7.61 -18.05 -13.93
CA LYS A 56 -7.57 -19.39 -13.35
C LYS A 56 -6.94 -20.26 -14.43
N PRO A 57 -5.83 -20.96 -14.17
CA PRO A 57 -5.45 -22.02 -15.07
C PRO A 57 -6.56 -23.08 -14.98
N GLU A 58 -7.31 -23.24 -16.07
CA GLU A 58 -8.10 -24.44 -16.32
C GLU A 58 -7.13 -25.63 -16.23
N LYS A 59 -7.24 -26.39 -15.14
CA LYS A 59 -6.65 -27.72 -15.08
C LYS A 59 -7.49 -28.61 -15.99
N LYS A 60 -6.91 -29.00 -17.13
CA LYS A 60 -7.30 -30.19 -17.88
C LYS A 60 -7.01 -31.44 -17.07
#